data_AF-A0A1B2J7M1-F1
#
_entry.id   AF-A0A1B2J7M1-F1
#
_cell.length_a   1.000
_cell.length_b   1.000
_cell.length_c   1.000
_cell.angle_alpha   90.00
_cell.angle_beta   90.00
_cell.angle_gamma   90.00
#
_symmetry.space_group_name_H-M   'P 1'
#
loop_
_entity.id
_entity.type
_entity.pdbx_description
1 polymer ?
#
loop_
_entity_poly.entity_id
_entity_poly.type
_entity_poly.pdbx_seq_one_letter_code
_entity_poly.pdbx_strand_id
1 'polypeptide(L)'
;MKRAEVPLWLGLILKQQDRCNIVTPSWLSINFLKKAYQEEVTYTTRFFRMPWNWLEISKMILDKAPDDMTEPPHQIRALIQDLREVRLIKARRGLKELNESYMQLDNLSLMEINELRPMVVGVMDQLRKLQVGTNEDEEVSDEEAPLSYDI
;
A
#
# COMPACT_ATOMS: atom_id res chain seq x y z
N MET A 1 27.11 -23.74 10.92
CA MET A 1 25.78 -23.39 11.46
C MET A 1 24.71 -23.93 10.53
N LYS A 2 23.68 -24.63 11.05
CA LYS A 2 22.55 -25.08 10.24
C LYS A 2 21.51 -23.98 10.15
N ARG A 3 20.95 -23.76 8.96
CA ARG A 3 19.81 -22.84 8.76
C ARG A 3 18.52 -23.62 8.97
N ALA A 4 17.53 -22.98 9.57
CA ALA A 4 16.19 -23.51 9.75
C ALA A 4 15.17 -22.42 9.41
N GLU A 5 14.09 -22.80 8.75
CA GLU A 5 12.98 -21.89 8.49
C GLU A 5 12.04 -21.89 9.70
N VAL A 6 11.79 -20.70 10.24
CA VAL A 6 10.91 -20.49 11.38
C VAL A 6 10.01 -19.29 11.11
N PRO A 7 8.81 -19.24 11.71
CA PRO A 7 8.00 -18.03 11.68
C PRO A 7 8.75 -16.83 12.26
N LEU A 8 8.54 -15.65 11.68
CA LEU A 8 9.25 -14.43 12.08
C LEU A 8 9.08 -14.10 13.57
N TRP A 9 7.87 -14.27 14.12
CA TRP A 9 7.61 -14.02 15.54
C TRP A 9 8.47 -14.89 16.46
N LEU A 10 8.69 -16.15 16.11
CA LEU A 10 9.53 -17.07 16.88
C LEU A 10 11.00 -16.70 16.74
N GLY A 11 11.43 -16.38 15.51
CA GLY A 11 12.79 -15.89 15.25
C GLY A 11 13.13 -14.64 16.07
N LEU A 12 12.20 -13.68 16.18
CA LEU A 12 12.39 -12.47 16.97
C LEU A 12 12.50 -12.75 18.47
N ILE A 13 11.69 -13.68 19.01
CA ILE A 13 11.78 -14.10 20.42
C ILE A 13 13.14 -14.75 20.70
N LEU A 14 13.59 -15.64 19.82
CA LEU A 14 14.89 -16.31 19.96
C LEU A 14 16.07 -15.34 19.82
N LYS A 15 15.96 -14.34 18.93
CA LYS A 15 16.96 -13.28 18.80
C LYS A 15 17.05 -12.44 20.08
N GLN A 16 15.91 -12.10 20.70
CA GLN A 16 15.88 -11.38 21.98
C GLN A 16 16.52 -12.18 23.14
N GLN A 17 16.63 -13.50 22.99
CA GLN A 17 17.29 -14.39 23.95
C GLN A 17 18.76 -14.72 23.55
N ASP A 18 19.30 -14.07 22.51
CA ASP A 18 20.64 -14.34 21.95
C ASP A 18 20.86 -15.80 21.51
N ARG A 19 19.78 -16.48 21.08
CA ARG A 19 19.79 -17.91 20.69
C ARG A 19 19.87 -18.13 19.18
N CYS A 20 19.71 -17.10 18.37
CA CYS A 20 19.80 -17.18 16.91
C CYS A 20 20.23 -15.86 16.27
N ASN A 21 20.76 -15.95 15.05
CA ASN A 21 20.99 -14.80 14.17
C ASN A 21 19.99 -14.86 13.03
N ILE A 22 19.31 -13.74 12.75
CA ILE A 22 18.31 -13.63 11.71
C ILE A 22 18.98 -13.32 10.38
N VAL A 23 18.71 -14.14 9.36
CA VAL A 23 19.18 -13.84 7.99
C VAL A 23 18.25 -12.78 7.39
N THR A 24 18.83 -11.66 6.96
CA THR A 24 18.08 -10.58 6.31
C THR A 24 17.50 -11.03 4.95
N PRO A 25 16.23 -10.70 4.63
CA PRO A 25 15.65 -10.97 3.33
C PRO A 25 16.41 -10.30 2.18
N SER A 26 16.45 -10.93 1.01
CA SER A 26 17.20 -10.42 -0.15
C SER A 26 16.70 -9.07 -0.69
N TRP A 27 15.42 -8.76 -0.50
CA TRP A 27 14.83 -7.47 -0.88
C TRP A 27 15.18 -6.35 0.09
N LEU A 28 15.58 -6.66 1.33
CA LEU A 28 16.00 -5.68 2.34
C LEU A 28 17.48 -5.35 2.19
N SER A 29 17.89 -5.05 0.96
CA SER A 29 19.24 -4.62 0.63
C SER A 29 19.24 -3.21 0.06
N ILE A 30 20.30 -2.46 0.31
CA ILE A 30 20.50 -1.09 -0.20
C ILE A 30 20.35 -1.06 -1.72
N ASN A 31 20.94 -2.02 -2.43
CA ASN A 31 20.88 -2.08 -3.90
C ASN A 31 19.45 -2.29 -4.41
N PHE A 32 18.70 -3.19 -3.76
CA PHE A 32 17.31 -3.47 -4.13
C PHE A 32 16.40 -2.28 -3.83
N LEU A 33 16.55 -1.66 -2.64
CA LEU A 33 15.73 -0.51 -2.25
C LEU A 33 16.01 0.72 -3.11
N LYS A 34 17.28 0.97 -3.50
CA LYS A 34 17.62 2.03 -4.46
C LYS A 34 16.97 1.79 -5.81
N LYS A 35 17.00 0.55 -6.32
CA LYS A 35 16.32 0.18 -7.57
C LYS A 35 14.81 0.40 -7.45
N ALA A 36 14.20 -0.08 -6.36
CA ALA A 36 12.77 0.09 -6.11
C ALA A 36 12.39 1.58 -6.08
N TYR A 37 13.17 2.42 -5.40
CA TYR A 37 12.98 3.86 -5.38
C TYR A 37 13.07 4.50 -6.77
N GLN A 38 14.11 4.16 -7.55
CA GLN A 38 14.28 4.68 -8.91
C GLN A 38 13.12 4.32 -9.83
N GLU A 39 12.67 3.06 -9.79
CA GLU A 39 11.51 2.64 -10.59
C GLU A 39 10.21 3.30 -10.12
N GLU A 40 10.05 3.48 -8.80
CA GLU A 40 8.88 4.14 -8.23
C GLU A 40 8.80 5.62 -8.66
N VAL A 41 9.93 6.32 -8.76
CA VAL A 41 9.99 7.71 -9.26
C VAL A 41 9.78 7.76 -10.77
N THR A 42 10.36 6.81 -11.51
CA THR A 42 10.31 6.77 -12.98
C THR A 42 8.91 6.47 -13.50
N TYR A 43 8.23 5.48 -12.91
CA TYR A 43 6.90 5.05 -13.34
C TYR A 43 5.83 5.67 -12.45
N THR A 44 5.22 6.76 -12.90
CA THR A 44 4.21 7.50 -12.11
C THR A 44 2.86 6.80 -12.00
N THR A 45 2.52 5.94 -12.97
CA THR A 45 1.19 5.31 -13.11
C THR A 45 1.04 4.00 -12.35
N ARG A 46 2.15 3.36 -11.94
CA ARG A 46 2.13 2.07 -11.25
C ARG A 46 3.05 2.07 -10.03
N PHE A 47 2.69 1.25 -9.04
CA PHE A 47 3.55 0.98 -7.89
C PHE A 47 4.55 -0.12 -8.22
N PHE A 48 5.78 0.02 -7.74
CA PHE A 48 6.77 -1.05 -7.81
C PHE A 48 6.33 -2.22 -6.94
N ARG A 49 6.57 -3.45 -7.42
CA ARG A 49 6.16 -4.66 -6.71
C ARG A 49 7.06 -4.92 -5.51
N MET A 50 6.51 -4.69 -4.32
CA MET A 50 7.14 -5.01 -3.04
C MET A 50 6.44 -6.20 -2.37
N PRO A 51 7.13 -6.91 -1.45
CA PRO A 51 6.46 -7.84 -0.55
C PRO A 51 5.30 -7.15 0.18
N TRP A 52 4.19 -7.86 0.35
CA TRP A 52 2.95 -7.27 0.86
C TRP A 52 3.08 -6.59 2.23
N ASN A 53 3.99 -7.09 3.07
CA ASN A 53 4.26 -6.64 4.43
C ASN A 53 5.70 -6.11 4.59
N TRP A 54 6.23 -5.46 3.56
CA TRP A 54 7.61 -4.97 3.54
C TRP A 54 7.90 -3.93 4.65
N LEU A 55 6.93 -3.09 5.02
CA LEU A 55 7.08 -2.08 6.08
C LEU A 55 7.17 -2.72 7.47
N GLU A 56 6.33 -3.71 7.74
CA GLU A 56 6.27 -4.40 9.02
C GLU A 56 7.51 -5.28 9.21
N ILE A 57 7.88 -6.07 8.18
CA ILE A 57 9.07 -6.92 8.24
C ILE A 57 10.32 -6.06 8.43
N SER A 58 10.47 -5.01 7.63
CA SER A 58 11.66 -4.16 7.71
C SER A 58 11.78 -3.49 9.07
N LYS A 59 10.69 -2.93 9.62
CA LYS A 59 10.65 -2.38 10.97
C LYS A 59 11.06 -3.41 12.03
N MET A 60 10.45 -4.60 12.02
CA MET A 60 10.74 -5.64 13.01
C MET A 60 12.21 -6.07 13.00
N ILE A 61 12.79 -6.28 11.81
CA ILE A 61 14.19 -6.71 11.67
C ILE A 61 15.14 -5.59 12.07
N LEU A 62 14.92 -4.36 11.58
CA LEU A 62 15.80 -3.23 11.87
C LEU A 62 15.81 -2.87 13.37
N ASP A 63 14.69 -3.07 14.06
CA ASP A 63 14.55 -2.74 15.48
C ASP A 63 15.12 -3.84 16.41
N LYS A 64 15.10 -5.11 16.00
CA LYS A 64 15.47 -6.26 16.87
C LYS A 64 16.74 -6.99 16.47
N ALA A 65 17.14 -6.92 15.20
CA ALA A 65 18.30 -7.60 14.66
C ALA A 65 19.17 -6.68 13.75
N PRO A 66 19.47 -5.43 14.16
CA PRO A 66 20.35 -4.56 13.35
C PRO A 66 21.79 -5.07 13.26
N ASP A 67 22.23 -5.85 14.24
CA ASP A 67 23.56 -6.45 14.36
C ASP A 67 23.77 -7.65 13.43
N ASP A 68 22.68 -8.31 13.01
CA ASP A 68 22.74 -9.42 12.06
C ASP A 68 22.86 -8.95 10.59
N MET A 69 22.79 -7.65 10.34
CA MET A 69 22.79 -7.08 8.99
C MET A 69 24.21 -6.86 8.46
N THR A 70 24.44 -7.24 7.20
CA THR A 70 25.70 -6.97 6.50
C THR A 70 25.84 -5.50 6.09
N GLU A 71 24.71 -4.88 5.73
CA GLU A 71 24.67 -3.50 5.23
C GLU A 71 24.27 -2.51 6.35
N PRO A 72 24.74 -1.25 6.31
CA PRO A 72 24.47 -0.29 7.38
C PRO A 72 22.97 -0.03 7.62
N PRO A 73 22.42 -0.33 8.82
CA PRO A 73 20.98 -0.24 9.08
C PRO A 73 20.37 1.16 8.94
N HIS A 74 21.17 2.21 9.17
CA HIS A 74 20.71 3.60 9.05
C HIS A 74 20.40 3.99 7.60
N GLN A 75 21.19 3.49 6.63
CA GLN A 75 20.94 3.77 5.21
C GLN A 75 19.69 3.05 4.72
N ILE A 76 19.47 1.82 5.18
CA ILE A 76 18.27 1.04 4.87
C ILE A 76 17.02 1.75 5.41
N ARG A 77 17.07 2.26 6.65
CA ARG A 77 15.98 3.06 7.23
C ARG A 77 15.65 4.29 6.39
N ALA A 78 16.67 5.05 5.97
CA ALA A 78 16.48 6.23 5.13
C ALA A 78 15.82 5.86 3.78
N LEU A 79 16.30 4.82 3.09
CA LEU A 79 15.73 4.38 1.82
C LEU A 79 14.28 3.88 1.94
N ILE A 80 13.95 3.17 3.02
CA ILE A 80 12.57 2.75 3.30
C ILE A 80 11.67 3.95 3.51
N GLN A 81 12.15 4.95 4.25
CA GLN A 81 11.42 6.18 4.49
C GLN A 81 11.17 6.93 3.18
N ASP A 82 12.20 7.16 2.38
CA ASP A 82 12.09 7.84 1.08
C ASP A 82 11.11 7.10 0.15
N LEU A 83 11.20 5.76 0.09
CA LEU A 83 10.29 4.95 -0.72
C LEU A 83 8.84 5.05 -0.24
N ARG A 84 8.61 4.99 1.08
CA ARG A 84 7.26 5.15 1.66
C ARG A 84 6.68 6.53 1.38
N GLU A 85 7.49 7.59 1.48
CA GLU A 85 7.05 8.96 1.21
C GLU A 85 6.64 9.14 -0.25
N VAL A 86 7.46 8.65 -1.19
CA VAL A 86 7.13 8.69 -2.63
C VAL A 86 5.84 7.92 -2.92
N ARG A 87 5.67 6.71 -2.35
CA ARG A 87 4.48 5.89 -2.53
C ARG A 87 3.23 6.53 -1.93
N LEU A 88 3.34 7.17 -0.77
CA LEU A 88 2.22 7.90 -0.14
C LEU A 88 1.78 9.09 -1.00
N ILE A 89 2.72 9.87 -1.53
CA ILE A 89 2.42 11.00 -2.42
C ILE A 89 1.74 10.48 -3.70
N LYS A 90 2.26 9.39 -4.29
CA LYS A 90 1.68 8.77 -5.48
C LYS A 90 0.26 8.27 -5.21
N ALA A 91 0.03 7.55 -4.11
CA ALA A 91 -1.29 7.09 -3.73
C ALA A 91 -2.27 8.24 -3.57
N ARG A 92 -1.89 9.31 -2.85
CA ARG A 92 -2.73 10.51 -2.70
C ARG A 92 -3.05 11.21 -4.03
N ARG A 93 -2.14 11.17 -5.01
CA ARG A 93 -2.42 11.67 -6.37
C ARG A 93 -3.45 10.81 -7.07
N GLY A 94 -3.29 9.48 -7.02
CA GLY A 94 -4.27 8.55 -7.59
C GLY A 94 -5.67 8.70 -6.99
N LEU A 95 -5.78 9.05 -5.70
CA LEU A 95 -7.07 9.30 -5.07
C LEU A 95 -7.79 10.57 -5.59
N LYS A 96 -7.11 11.47 -6.30
CA LYS A 96 -7.80 12.61 -6.95
C LYS A 96 -8.61 12.19 -8.18
N GLU A 97 -8.31 11.02 -8.72
CA GLU A 97 -8.97 10.44 -9.90
C GLU A 97 -9.98 9.35 -9.47
N LEU A 98 -10.42 9.39 -8.21
CA LEU A 98 -11.42 8.48 -7.66
C LEU A 98 -12.77 8.66 -8.39
N ASN A 99 -13.26 7.57 -8.97
CA ASN A 99 -14.62 7.45 -9.51
C ASN A 99 -15.45 6.51 -8.62
N GLU A 100 -16.76 6.63 -8.69
CA GLU A 100 -17.74 5.86 -7.89
C GLU A 100 -17.75 4.35 -8.17
N SER A 101 -17.33 3.96 -9.38
CA SER A 101 -17.50 2.60 -9.89
C SER A 101 -16.27 1.70 -9.74
N TYR A 102 -15.06 2.21 -9.98
CA TYR A 102 -13.83 1.40 -10.03
C TYR A 102 -12.60 2.19 -9.62
N MET A 103 -11.71 1.53 -8.87
CA MET A 103 -10.39 2.03 -8.52
C MET A 103 -9.39 0.87 -8.54
N GLN A 104 -8.31 1.01 -9.31
CA GLN A 104 -7.24 0.03 -9.40
C GLN A 104 -6.17 0.29 -8.34
N LEU A 105 -5.90 -0.70 -7.50
CA LEU A 105 -4.95 -0.61 -6.37
C LEU A 105 -3.93 -1.76 -6.40
N ASP A 106 -3.13 -1.82 -7.48
CA ASP A 106 -2.13 -2.87 -7.62
C ASP A 106 -0.85 -2.58 -6.85
N ASN A 107 -0.24 -3.64 -6.31
CA ASN A 107 1.07 -3.62 -5.65
C ASN A 107 1.19 -2.66 -4.44
N LEU A 108 0.07 -2.29 -3.81
CA LEU A 108 0.09 -1.66 -2.50
C LEU A 108 0.37 -2.67 -1.39
N SER A 109 1.06 -2.22 -0.36
CA SER A 109 1.33 -3.00 0.85
C SER A 109 0.18 -2.93 1.85
N LEU A 110 0.18 -3.85 2.80
CA LEU A 110 -0.85 -3.93 3.84
C LEU A 110 -0.96 -2.62 4.64
N MET A 111 0.17 -2.06 5.12
CA MET A 111 0.16 -0.79 5.86
C MET A 111 -0.34 0.38 5.02
N GLU A 112 0.06 0.47 3.74
CA GLU A 112 -0.42 1.53 2.85
C GLU A 112 -1.94 1.45 2.66
N ILE A 113 -2.47 0.25 2.42
CA ILE A 113 -3.92 0.03 2.30
C ILE A 113 -4.61 0.43 3.61
N ASN A 114 -4.04 0.03 4.76
CA ASN A 114 -4.64 0.31 6.06
C ASN A 114 -4.68 1.81 6.38
N GLU A 115 -3.67 2.58 5.97
CA GLU A 115 -3.63 4.03 6.13
C GLU A 115 -4.68 4.74 5.25
N LEU A 116 -4.94 4.24 4.03
CA LEU A 116 -5.89 4.86 3.09
C LEU A 116 -7.34 4.44 3.33
N ARG A 117 -7.57 3.22 3.82
CA ARG A 117 -8.89 2.58 3.90
C ARG A 117 -9.98 3.43 4.55
N PRO A 118 -9.81 4.01 5.76
CA PRO A 118 -10.91 4.70 6.44
C PRO A 118 -11.45 5.88 5.63
N MET A 119 -10.56 6.63 4.97
CA MET A 119 -10.93 7.77 4.16
C MET A 119 -11.55 7.32 2.83
N VAL A 120 -10.90 6.39 2.12
CA VAL A 120 -11.32 5.99 0.77
C VAL A 120 -12.68 5.30 0.80
N VAL A 121 -12.91 4.40 1.75
CA VAL A 121 -14.21 3.73 1.91
C VAL A 121 -15.31 4.76 2.21
N GLY A 122 -15.03 5.69 3.13
CA GLY A 122 -15.99 6.74 3.47
C GLY A 122 -16.37 7.63 2.28
N VAL A 123 -15.40 8.06 1.48
CA VAL A 123 -15.65 8.90 0.28
C VAL A 123 -16.41 8.11 -0.78
N MET A 124 -16.01 6.87 -1.06
CA MET A 124 -16.68 6.01 -2.04
C MET A 124 -18.14 5.74 -1.67
N ASP A 125 -18.44 5.53 -0.39
CA ASP A 125 -19.82 5.35 0.07
C ASP A 125 -20.68 6.60 -0.18
N GLN A 126 -20.12 7.79 -0.06
CA GLN A 126 -20.84 9.03 -0.39
C GLN A 126 -21.00 9.23 -1.90
N LEU A 127 -19.94 8.99 -2.68
CA LEU A 127 -19.99 9.08 -4.15
C LEU A 127 -21.07 8.14 -4.72
N ARG A 128 -21.15 6.91 -4.21
CA ARG A 128 -22.17 5.95 -4.61
C ARG A 128 -23.59 6.40 -4.27
N LYS A 129 -23.80 7.01 -3.10
CA LYS A 129 -25.12 7.55 -2.72
C LYS A 129 -25.55 8.69 -3.64
N LEU A 130 -24.63 9.57 -4.01
CA LEU A 130 -24.91 10.66 -4.95
C LEU A 130 -25.30 10.12 -6.33
N GLN A 131 -24.58 9.11 -6.82
CA GLN A 131 -24.89 8.46 -8.10
C GLN A 131 -26.28 7.82 -8.10
N VAL A 132 -26.66 7.11 -7.04
CA VAL A 132 -28.00 6.50 -6.93
C VAL A 132 -29.09 7.57 -6.97
N GLY A 133 -28.91 8.67 -6.23
CA GLY A 133 -29.88 9.77 -6.24
C GLY A 133 -30.02 10.43 -7.62
N THR A 134 -28.91 10.64 -8.34
CA THR A 134 -28.97 11.17 -9.72
C THR A 134 -29.73 10.26 -10.67
N ASN A 135 -29.56 8.93 -10.55
CA ASN A 135 -30.30 7.98 -11.39
C ASN A 135 -31.81 7.96 -11.05
N GLU A 136 -32.19 8.08 -9.77
CA GLU A 136 -33.59 8.14 -9.35
C GLU A 136 -34.28 9.42 -9.85
N ASP A 137 -33.58 10.56 -9.84
CA ASP A 137 -34.11 11.83 -10.36
C ASP A 137 -34.32 11.81 -11.90
N GLU A 138 -33.44 11.12 -12.64
CA GLU A 138 -33.57 10.94 -14.10
C GLU A 138 -34.80 10.06 -14.44
N GLU A 139 -35.00 8.95 -13.73
CA GLU A 139 -36.14 8.04 -13.96
C GLU A 139 -37.50 8.71 -13.67
N VAL A 140 -37.61 9.53 -12.62
CA VAL A 140 -38.85 10.27 -12.32
C VAL A 140 -39.16 11.31 -13.40
N SER A 141 -38.13 11.94 -13.98
CA SER A 141 -38.31 12.94 -15.04
C SER A 141 -38.81 12.33 -16.36
N ASP A 142 -38.41 11.10 -16.66
CA ASP A 142 -38.83 10.38 -17.87
C ASP A 142 -40.26 9.80 -17.73
N GLU A 143 -40.70 9.47 -16.50
CA GLU A 143 -42.08 9.01 -16.23
C GLU A 143 -43.13 10.15 -16.22
N GLU A 144 -42.72 11.40 -15.95
CA GLU A 144 -43.62 12.57 -15.93
C GLU A 144 -43.83 13.24 -17.30
N ALA A 145 -43.21 12.74 -18.38
CA ALA A 145 -43.41 13.28 -19.71
C ALA A 145 -44.91 13.15 -20.13
N PRO A 146 -45.65 14.26 -20.32
CA PRO A 146 -47.06 14.18 -20.62
C PRO A 146 -47.26 13.51 -21.99
N LEU A 147 -48.03 12.41 -22.02
CA LEU A 147 -48.55 11.82 -23.25
C LEU A 147 -49.21 12.93 -24.07
N SER A 148 -48.56 13.36 -25.15
CA SER A 148 -49.14 14.31 -26.08
C SER A 148 -50.37 13.65 -26.69
N TYR A 149 -51.55 14.13 -26.32
CA TYR A 149 -52.76 13.81 -27.06
C TYR A 149 -52.67 14.53 -28.40
N ASP A 150 -52.24 13.80 -29.43
CA ASP A 150 -52.35 14.24 -30.82
C ASP A 150 -53.84 14.45 -31.15
N ILE A 151 -54.20 15.68 -31.51
CA ILE A 151 -55.53 16.10 -32.01
C ILE A 151 -55.56 15.95 -33.53
#